data_AF-A0A350YDQ9-F1
#
_entry.id   AF-A0A350YDQ9-F1
#
_cell.length_a   1.000
_cell.length_b   1.000
_cell.length_c   1.000
_cell.angle_alpha   90.00
_cell.angle_beta   90.00
_cell.angle_gamma   90.00
#
_symmetry.space_group_name_H-M   'P 1'
#
loop_
_entity.id
_entity.type
_entity.pdbx_description
1 polymer ?
#
loop_
_entity_poly.entity_id
_entity_poly.type
_entity_poly.pdbx_seq_one_letter_code
_entity_poly.pdbx_strand_id
1 'polypeptide(L)'
;MLFATELINKTPVERLVRLWSKRYTADLSTLSSQTSNFESVELVETASPEGRTKTIAKLKRLVEIHCKCAGIQTSALFSYIPNIINVWESQRIAELAGQVYDQTLDVYKEQSPPPALLAEMSQTGTVNYSTHADRWWTIPGLELSTLKQLTKVLETSYKDLRSQYLSVKDSRAIGFMSTQFHLSSRLLINRLTAPEQLLLSPYFKFVEEQVCIPWQRVCAAATKHELNSPALALVEQLLPVSTEIAKNVHSEAVRLNPNYRSLRGELDSPEVRASSIRDIEMFQGYLWLCVLEENMSSVEQELLPLCKLVFPTVNVSWKLVKQLLPLLAIEIQSRVEPKQMRLLLPYTTAMQKLFTESEG
;
A
#
# COMPACT_ATOMS: atom_id res chain seq x y z
N MET A 1 0.26 3.14 -13.41
CA MET A 1 -0.42 1.84 -13.58
C MET A 1 0.33 0.97 -14.57
N LEU A 2 0.48 -0.31 -14.26
CA LEU A 2 1.65 -1.08 -14.65
C LEU A 2 1.27 -2.54 -14.92
N PHE A 3 1.80 -3.17 -15.98
CA PHE A 3 2.47 -4.49 -15.91
C PHE A 3 3.29 -4.84 -17.16
N ALA A 4 4.43 -5.51 -16.93
CA ALA A 4 5.10 -6.45 -17.82
C ALA A 4 5.89 -7.46 -16.94
N THR A 5 5.42 -8.69 -16.90
CA THR A 5 5.95 -9.84 -16.14
C THR A 5 7.40 -10.18 -16.51
N GLU A 6 7.85 -9.70 -17.67
CA GLU A 6 9.20 -9.86 -18.23
C GLU A 6 10.31 -9.26 -17.36
N LEU A 7 10.00 -8.26 -16.53
CA LEU A 7 11.01 -7.57 -15.73
C LEU A 7 11.45 -8.34 -14.49
N ILE A 8 10.59 -9.22 -13.95
CA ILE A 8 10.82 -9.89 -12.65
C ILE A 8 12.07 -10.78 -12.67
N ASN A 9 12.44 -11.31 -13.83
CA ASN A 9 13.59 -12.21 -13.97
C ASN A 9 14.93 -11.48 -14.08
N LYS A 10 14.94 -10.14 -14.11
CA LYS A 10 16.20 -9.36 -14.09
C LYS A 10 16.70 -9.24 -12.65
N THR A 11 17.98 -9.51 -12.42
CA THR A 11 18.58 -9.54 -11.07
C THR A 11 18.31 -8.29 -10.22
N PRO A 12 18.43 -7.04 -10.71
CA PRO A 12 18.08 -5.85 -9.92
C PRO A 12 16.62 -5.87 -9.47
N VAL A 13 15.70 -6.29 -10.35
CA VAL A 13 14.26 -6.33 -10.06
C VAL A 13 13.96 -7.41 -9.03
N GLU A 14 14.53 -8.60 -9.18
CA GLU A 14 14.31 -9.68 -8.22
C GLU A 14 14.77 -9.28 -6.80
N ARG A 15 15.91 -8.59 -6.68
CA ARG A 15 16.39 -8.05 -5.41
C ARG A 15 15.38 -7.06 -4.81
N LEU A 16 14.94 -6.08 -5.60
CA LEU A 16 13.98 -5.07 -5.14
C LEU A 16 12.64 -5.69 -4.75
N VAL A 17 12.10 -6.62 -5.55
CA VAL A 17 10.84 -7.32 -5.25
C VAL A 17 10.95 -8.11 -3.96
N ARG A 18 12.07 -8.80 -3.73
CA ARG A 18 12.32 -9.53 -2.48
C ARG A 18 12.45 -8.61 -1.26
N LEU A 19 12.99 -7.41 -1.43
CA LEU A 19 13.08 -6.42 -0.34
C LEU A 19 11.71 -5.80 -0.06
N TRP A 20 10.96 -5.47 -1.11
CA TRP A 20 9.62 -4.92 -1.03
C TRP A 20 8.60 -5.90 -0.46
N SER A 21 8.73 -7.19 -0.77
CA SER A 21 7.81 -8.23 -0.31
C SER A 21 7.72 -8.33 1.21
N LYS A 22 8.77 -7.92 1.93
CA LYS A 22 8.80 -7.90 3.41
C LYS A 22 7.67 -7.05 4.01
N ARG A 23 7.16 -6.07 3.26
CA ARG A 23 6.06 -5.18 3.68
C ARG A 23 4.67 -5.84 3.68
N TYR A 24 4.56 -7.05 3.12
CA TYR A 24 3.35 -7.87 3.10
C TYR A 24 3.39 -9.00 4.15
N THR A 25 4.23 -8.86 5.17
CA THR A 25 4.21 -9.74 6.34
C THR A 25 3.03 -9.38 7.24
N ALA A 26 2.29 -10.38 7.70
CA ALA A 26 1.17 -10.15 8.62
C ALA A 26 1.72 -9.70 9.98
N ASP A 27 1.30 -8.52 10.43
CA ASP A 27 1.73 -7.93 11.69
C ASP A 27 0.80 -8.37 12.83
N LEU A 28 1.23 -9.35 13.63
CA LEU A 28 0.44 -9.89 14.74
C LEU A 28 0.15 -8.86 15.85
N SER A 29 0.91 -7.75 15.91
CA SER A 29 0.61 -6.66 16.87
C SER A 29 -0.74 -6.00 16.59
N THR A 30 -1.30 -6.17 15.39
CA THR A 30 -2.66 -5.71 15.07
C THR A 30 -3.72 -6.47 15.85
N LEU A 31 -3.52 -7.76 16.13
CA LEU A 31 -4.46 -8.58 16.91
C LEU A 31 -4.51 -8.18 18.39
N SER A 32 -3.37 -7.79 18.97
CA SER A 32 -3.30 -7.37 20.38
C SER A 32 -4.01 -6.06 20.64
N SER A 33 -4.12 -5.20 19.61
CA SER A 33 -4.84 -3.93 19.70
C SER A 33 -6.37 -4.07 19.62
N GLN A 34 -6.88 -5.17 19.07
CA GLN A 34 -8.31 -5.39 18.84
C GLN A 34 -8.95 -6.33 19.87
N THR A 35 -8.18 -7.23 20.48
CA THR A 35 -8.70 -8.25 21.41
C THR A 35 -7.65 -8.57 22.48
N SER A 36 -8.05 -8.50 23.75
CA SER A 36 -7.17 -8.73 24.90
C SER A 36 -6.72 -10.20 25.05
N ASN A 37 -7.46 -11.14 24.47
CA ASN A 37 -7.09 -12.55 24.35
C ASN A 37 -7.48 -13.04 22.97
N PHE A 38 -6.53 -13.67 22.27
CA PHE A 38 -6.74 -14.27 20.98
C PHE A 38 -6.45 -15.78 21.08
N GLU A 39 -7.36 -16.61 20.59
CA GLU A 39 -7.17 -18.05 20.57
C GLU A 39 -6.40 -18.45 19.31
N SER A 40 -5.17 -18.94 19.49
CA SER A 40 -4.33 -19.46 18.40
C SER A 40 -5.04 -20.48 17.51
N VAL A 41 -5.97 -21.25 18.10
CA VAL A 41 -6.83 -22.22 17.41
C VAL A 41 -7.66 -21.57 16.30
N GLU A 42 -8.25 -20.39 16.54
CA GLU A 42 -9.07 -19.68 15.54
C GLU A 42 -8.22 -19.24 14.34
N LEU A 43 -6.98 -18.82 14.59
CA LEU A 43 -6.05 -18.43 13.54
C LEU A 43 -5.56 -19.63 12.72
N VAL A 44 -5.25 -20.75 13.38
CA VAL A 44 -4.89 -22.00 12.70
C VAL A 44 -6.07 -22.50 11.85
N GLU A 45 -7.28 -22.51 12.40
CA GLU A 45 -8.48 -22.91 11.66
C GLU A 45 -8.69 -21.99 10.46
N THR A 46 -8.58 -20.66 10.64
CA THR A 46 -8.73 -19.69 9.53
C THR A 46 -7.63 -19.84 8.48
N ALA A 47 -6.40 -20.16 8.89
CA ALA A 47 -5.27 -20.34 8.00
C ALA A 47 -5.30 -21.68 7.21
N SER A 48 -6.08 -22.66 7.66
CA SER A 48 -6.27 -23.94 6.98
C SER A 48 -6.91 -23.80 5.59
N PRO A 49 -6.72 -24.76 4.68
CA PRO A 49 -7.40 -24.76 3.37
C PRO A 49 -8.92 -24.61 3.47
N GLU A 50 -9.53 -25.27 4.46
CA GLU A 50 -10.96 -25.20 4.75
C GLU A 50 -11.34 -23.81 5.25
N GLY A 51 -10.58 -23.25 6.20
CA GLY A 51 -10.77 -21.91 6.73
C GLY A 51 -10.73 -20.84 5.64
N ARG A 52 -9.70 -20.86 4.80
CA ARG A 52 -9.57 -19.93 3.66
C ARG A 52 -10.70 -20.08 2.66
N THR A 53 -11.16 -21.31 2.43
CA THR A 53 -12.33 -21.56 1.58
C THR A 53 -13.60 -20.93 2.17
N LYS A 54 -13.80 -21.01 3.50
CA LYS A 54 -14.89 -20.31 4.20
C LYS A 54 -14.76 -18.79 4.06
N THR A 55 -13.57 -18.23 4.29
CA THR A 55 -13.29 -16.78 4.14
C THR A 55 -13.64 -16.29 2.73
N ILE A 56 -13.26 -17.04 1.70
CA ILE A 56 -13.55 -16.67 0.31
C ILE A 56 -15.04 -16.80 -0.01
N ALA A 57 -15.69 -17.88 0.43
CA ALA A 57 -17.12 -18.05 0.20
C ALA A 57 -17.94 -16.88 0.78
N LYS A 58 -17.49 -16.34 1.92
CA LYS A 58 -18.04 -15.15 2.55
C LYS A 58 -17.83 -13.89 1.71
N LEU A 59 -16.64 -13.71 1.13
CA LEU A 59 -16.31 -12.51 0.34
C LEU A 59 -16.77 -12.53 -1.11
N LYS A 60 -16.76 -13.66 -1.82
CA LYS A 60 -17.07 -13.71 -3.26
C LYS A 60 -18.43 -13.14 -3.61
N ARG A 61 -19.43 -13.35 -2.74
CA ARG A 61 -20.78 -12.77 -2.92
C ARG A 61 -20.84 -11.26 -2.67
N LEU A 62 -19.81 -10.71 -2.05
CA LEU A 62 -19.72 -9.34 -1.59
C LEU A 62 -18.81 -8.48 -2.45
N VAL A 63 -17.85 -9.06 -3.20
CA VAL A 63 -16.88 -8.33 -4.04
C VAL A 63 -17.59 -7.36 -4.98
N GLU A 64 -18.49 -7.86 -5.82
CA GLU A 64 -19.19 -7.03 -6.80
C GLU A 64 -19.96 -5.88 -6.13
N ILE A 65 -20.73 -6.20 -5.09
CA ILE A 65 -21.56 -5.23 -4.36
C ILE A 65 -20.69 -4.16 -3.70
N HIS A 66 -19.64 -4.55 -2.98
CA HIS A 66 -18.81 -3.61 -2.23
C HIS A 66 -17.91 -2.78 -3.16
N CYS A 67 -17.46 -3.31 -4.30
CA CYS A 67 -16.77 -2.52 -5.32
C CYS A 67 -17.69 -1.49 -5.97
N LYS A 68 -18.96 -1.84 -6.25
CA LYS A 68 -19.96 -0.87 -6.73
C LYS A 68 -20.26 0.20 -5.67
N CYS A 69 -20.42 -0.18 -4.41
CA CYS A 69 -20.59 0.76 -3.30
C CYS A 69 -19.37 1.69 -3.15
N ALA A 70 -18.16 1.17 -3.28
CA ALA A 70 -16.94 1.97 -3.32
C ALA A 70 -16.97 2.97 -4.49
N GLY A 71 -17.49 2.57 -5.66
CA GLY A 71 -17.63 3.45 -6.83
C GLY A 71 -18.55 4.63 -6.56
N ILE A 72 -19.67 4.38 -5.88
CA ILE A 72 -20.62 5.42 -5.46
C ILE A 72 -19.97 6.35 -4.43
N GLN A 73 -19.31 5.79 -3.40
CA GLN A 73 -18.63 6.60 -2.38
C GLN A 73 -17.51 7.45 -2.98
N THR A 74 -16.72 6.89 -3.90
CA THR A 74 -15.69 7.62 -4.63
C THR A 74 -16.30 8.74 -5.45
N SER A 75 -17.34 8.46 -6.23
CA SER A 75 -18.05 9.46 -7.03
C SER A 75 -18.60 10.61 -6.17
N ALA A 76 -19.10 10.31 -4.98
CA ALA A 76 -19.54 11.33 -4.03
C ALA A 76 -18.37 12.20 -3.52
N LEU A 77 -17.22 11.60 -3.19
CA LEU A 77 -16.03 12.33 -2.75
C LEU A 77 -15.47 13.29 -3.80
N PHE A 78 -15.53 12.91 -5.08
CA PHE A 78 -15.03 13.74 -6.19
C PHE A 78 -16.10 14.62 -6.84
N SER A 79 -17.34 14.61 -6.33
CA SER A 79 -18.48 15.32 -6.94
C SER A 79 -18.31 16.84 -7.04
N TYR A 80 -17.47 17.45 -6.20
CA TYR A 80 -17.17 18.89 -6.27
C TYR A 80 -16.29 19.27 -7.46
N ILE A 81 -15.65 18.31 -8.12
CA ILE A 81 -14.83 18.55 -9.30
C ILE A 81 -15.59 18.07 -10.53
N PRO A 82 -16.02 18.99 -11.41
CA PRO A 82 -16.76 18.59 -12.59
C PRO A 82 -15.89 17.76 -13.53
N ASN A 83 -16.49 16.71 -14.11
CA ASN A 83 -15.98 15.97 -15.27
C ASN A 83 -14.63 15.25 -15.10
N ILE A 84 -14.26 14.80 -13.89
CA ILE A 84 -13.09 13.91 -13.75
C ILE A 84 -13.38 12.55 -14.38
N ILE A 85 -14.49 11.94 -13.97
CA ILE A 85 -14.94 10.61 -14.39
C ILE A 85 -16.45 10.67 -14.59
N ASN A 86 -16.94 10.16 -15.72
CA ASN A 86 -18.37 10.04 -15.97
C ASN A 86 -18.95 8.75 -15.34
N VAL A 87 -20.28 8.65 -15.28
CA VAL A 87 -20.96 7.52 -14.61
C VAL A 87 -20.55 6.16 -15.21
N TRP A 88 -20.40 6.06 -16.54
CA TRP A 88 -20.02 4.83 -17.22
C TRP A 88 -18.57 4.43 -16.91
N GLU A 89 -17.66 5.40 -16.90
CA GLU A 89 -16.26 5.20 -16.53
C GLU A 89 -16.14 4.76 -15.06
N SER A 90 -16.88 5.40 -14.15
CA SER A 90 -16.94 5.04 -12.73
C SER A 90 -17.42 3.60 -12.53
N GLN A 91 -18.51 3.21 -13.19
CA GLN A 91 -19.02 1.85 -13.15
C GLN A 91 -18.01 0.85 -13.71
N ARG A 92 -17.38 1.17 -14.84
CA ARG A 92 -16.37 0.31 -15.46
C ARG A 92 -15.15 0.09 -14.56
N ILE A 93 -14.68 1.15 -13.90
CA ILE A 93 -13.58 1.05 -12.93
C ILE A 93 -14.00 0.16 -11.75
N ALA A 94 -15.23 0.29 -11.25
CA ALA A 94 -15.72 -0.55 -10.15
C ALA A 94 -15.81 -2.03 -10.53
N GLU A 95 -16.25 -2.35 -11.76
CA GLU A 95 -16.28 -3.72 -12.28
C GLU A 95 -14.86 -4.31 -12.40
N LEU A 96 -13.93 -3.55 -12.98
CA LEU A 96 -12.54 -3.98 -13.12
C LEU A 96 -11.84 -4.15 -11.76
N ALA A 97 -12.13 -3.27 -10.80
CA ALA A 97 -11.66 -3.44 -9.42
C ALA A 97 -12.19 -4.75 -8.81
N GLY A 98 -13.48 -5.05 -9.01
CA GLY A 98 -14.08 -6.32 -8.59
C GLY A 98 -13.35 -7.54 -9.16
N GLN A 99 -13.04 -7.52 -10.45
CA GLN A 99 -12.27 -8.59 -11.10
C GLN A 99 -10.88 -8.79 -10.48
N VAL A 100 -10.18 -7.68 -10.17
CA VAL A 100 -8.87 -7.75 -9.48
C VAL A 100 -9.01 -8.38 -8.10
N TYR A 101 -10.02 -8.00 -7.31
CA TYR A 101 -10.23 -8.61 -5.99
C TYR A 101 -10.62 -10.08 -6.08
N ASP A 102 -11.49 -10.47 -7.02
CA ASP A 102 -11.89 -11.87 -7.21
C ASP A 102 -10.68 -12.75 -7.54
N GLN A 103 -9.84 -12.32 -8.49
CA GLN A 103 -8.61 -13.02 -8.84
C GLN A 103 -7.61 -13.09 -7.68
N THR A 104 -7.52 -12.02 -6.88
CA THR A 104 -6.68 -11.98 -5.68
C THR A 104 -7.16 -12.98 -4.63
N LEU A 105 -8.48 -13.11 -4.45
CA LEU A 105 -9.08 -14.08 -3.55
C LEU A 105 -8.82 -15.53 -4.01
N ASP A 106 -8.83 -15.79 -5.32
CA ASP A 106 -8.49 -17.11 -5.85
C ASP A 106 -7.03 -17.49 -5.55
N VAL A 107 -6.09 -16.56 -5.69
CA VAL A 107 -4.69 -16.79 -5.26
C VAL A 107 -4.61 -16.98 -3.75
N TYR A 108 -5.31 -16.16 -2.95
CA TYR A 108 -5.39 -16.36 -1.51
C TYR A 108 -5.89 -17.78 -1.17
N LYS A 109 -6.85 -18.34 -1.90
CA LYS A 109 -7.37 -19.70 -1.65
C LYS A 109 -6.29 -20.78 -1.70
N GLU A 110 -5.42 -20.67 -2.71
CA GLU A 110 -4.46 -21.70 -3.06
C GLU A 110 -3.24 -21.69 -2.13
N GLN A 111 -3.00 -20.58 -1.45
CA GLN A 111 -1.88 -20.43 -0.54
C GLN A 111 -2.27 -20.95 0.83
N SER A 112 -1.51 -21.88 1.41
CA SER A 112 -1.69 -22.30 2.81
C SER A 112 -0.34 -22.21 3.50
N PRO A 113 -0.28 -21.75 4.77
CA PRO A 113 0.98 -21.75 5.49
C PRO A 113 1.57 -23.17 5.57
N PRO A 114 2.90 -23.31 5.64
CA PRO A 114 3.53 -24.62 5.78
C PRO A 114 2.95 -25.40 6.97
N PRO A 115 2.71 -26.72 6.85
CA PRO A 115 2.14 -27.52 7.95
C PRO A 115 2.94 -27.43 9.25
N ALA A 116 4.26 -27.26 9.16
CA ALA A 116 5.13 -27.06 10.32
C ALA A 116 4.79 -25.78 11.09
N LEU A 117 4.48 -24.68 10.39
CA LEU A 117 4.09 -23.41 10.99
C LEU A 117 2.72 -23.52 11.67
N LEU A 118 1.75 -24.19 11.03
CA LEU A 118 0.44 -24.44 11.62
C LEU A 118 0.53 -25.32 12.89
N ALA A 119 1.42 -26.31 12.89
CA ALA A 119 1.66 -27.15 14.06
C ALA A 119 2.28 -26.37 15.23
N GLU A 120 3.22 -25.47 14.94
CA GLU A 120 3.84 -24.58 15.94
C GLU A 120 2.83 -23.58 16.53
N MET A 121 1.99 -23.00 15.68
CA MET A 121 0.89 -22.10 16.10
C MET A 121 -0.15 -22.83 16.96
N SER A 122 -0.37 -24.12 16.74
CA SER A 122 -1.33 -24.93 17.52
C SER A 122 -0.83 -25.28 18.93
N GLN A 123 0.49 -25.25 19.16
CA GLN A 123 1.09 -25.61 20.45
C GLN A 123 1.12 -24.43 21.44
N THR A 124 1.03 -23.20 20.93
CA THR A 124 0.90 -21.99 21.73
C THR A 124 -0.57 -21.82 22.06
N GLY A 125 -0.99 -21.96 23.33
CA GLY A 125 -2.39 -21.81 23.75
C GLY A 125 -2.89 -20.36 23.66
N THR A 126 -3.45 -19.81 24.74
CA THR A 126 -3.82 -18.39 24.79
C THR A 126 -2.55 -17.53 24.76
N VAL A 127 -2.32 -16.80 23.67
CA VAL A 127 -1.16 -15.92 23.54
C VAL A 127 -1.43 -14.62 24.29
N ASN A 128 -0.80 -14.43 25.45
CA ASN A 128 -0.81 -13.15 26.15
C ASN A 128 0.22 -12.19 25.51
N TYR A 129 -0.27 -11.30 24.65
CA TYR A 129 0.54 -10.35 23.88
C TYR A 129 1.39 -9.38 24.72
N SER A 130 1.09 -9.22 26.01
CA SER A 130 1.83 -8.30 26.89
C SER A 130 3.19 -8.84 27.38
N THR A 131 3.44 -10.16 27.26
CA THR A 131 4.61 -10.82 27.91
C THR A 131 5.57 -11.51 26.94
N HIS A 132 5.26 -11.55 25.64
CA HIS A 132 6.03 -12.27 24.62
C HIS A 132 6.51 -11.37 23.47
N ALA A 133 6.95 -10.16 23.79
CA ALA A 133 7.45 -9.19 22.82
C ALA A 133 8.72 -9.64 22.06
N ASP A 134 9.41 -10.70 22.48
CA ASP A 134 10.74 -11.05 21.95
C ASP A 134 10.76 -12.27 21.02
N ARG A 135 9.62 -12.95 20.80
CA ARG A 135 9.48 -14.05 19.83
C ARG A 135 8.30 -13.76 18.89
N TRP A 136 8.50 -12.82 17.98
CA TRP A 136 7.49 -12.52 16.96
C TRP A 136 7.35 -13.69 16.00
N TRP A 137 6.23 -14.41 16.07
CA TRP A 137 5.74 -15.23 14.96
C TRP A 137 5.37 -14.27 13.82
N THR A 138 6.34 -13.86 13.01
CA THR A 138 5.98 -13.31 11.71
C THR A 138 5.38 -14.47 10.93
N ILE A 139 4.04 -14.51 10.80
CA ILE A 139 3.44 -15.38 9.79
C ILE A 139 4.07 -14.92 8.49
N PRO A 140 4.80 -15.80 7.77
CA PRO A 140 5.49 -15.43 6.55
C PRO A 140 4.52 -14.65 5.68
N GLY A 141 4.95 -13.45 5.26
CA GLY A 141 4.15 -12.62 4.39
C GLY A 141 3.92 -13.27 3.03
N LEU A 142 3.43 -12.48 2.07
CA LEU A 142 3.41 -12.92 0.68
C LEU A 142 4.83 -13.33 0.26
N GLU A 143 5.05 -14.63 0.09
CA GLU A 143 6.31 -15.15 -0.42
C GLU A 143 6.55 -14.64 -1.83
N LEU A 144 7.81 -14.63 -2.26
CA LEU A 144 8.18 -14.18 -3.60
C LEU A 144 7.46 -14.99 -4.70
N SER A 145 7.24 -16.29 -4.45
CA SER A 145 6.45 -17.19 -5.30
C SER A 145 5.00 -16.71 -5.43
N THR A 146 4.34 -16.40 -4.32
CA THR A 146 2.98 -15.88 -4.28
C THR A 146 2.87 -14.51 -4.96
N LEU A 147 3.85 -13.62 -4.78
CA LEU A 147 3.88 -12.33 -5.46
C LEU A 147 4.03 -12.48 -6.98
N LYS A 148 4.88 -13.41 -7.44
CA LYS A 148 4.99 -13.75 -8.86
C LYS A 148 3.67 -14.28 -9.41
N GLN A 149 2.98 -15.13 -8.64
CA GLN A 149 1.67 -15.64 -9.01
C GLN A 149 0.61 -14.53 -9.09
N LEU A 150 0.49 -13.68 -8.05
CA LEU A 150 -0.41 -12.53 -8.04
C LEU A 150 -0.15 -11.61 -9.23
N THR A 151 1.11 -11.25 -9.47
CA THR A 151 1.49 -10.41 -10.61
C THR A 151 1.04 -11.02 -11.94
N LYS A 152 1.27 -12.32 -12.12
CA LYS A 152 0.91 -13.04 -13.35
C LYS A 152 -0.61 -13.12 -13.52
N VAL A 153 -1.35 -13.46 -12.48
CA VAL A 153 -2.82 -13.63 -12.54
C VAL A 153 -3.50 -12.28 -12.79
N LEU A 154 -3.03 -11.22 -12.14
CA LEU A 154 -3.65 -9.89 -12.22
C LEU A 154 -3.23 -9.10 -13.48
N GLU A 155 -2.25 -9.58 -14.24
CA GLU A 155 -1.65 -8.86 -15.38
C GLU A 155 -2.70 -8.35 -16.37
N THR A 156 -3.64 -9.19 -16.79
CA THR A 156 -4.70 -8.82 -17.74
C THR A 156 -5.62 -7.74 -17.15
N SER A 157 -6.12 -7.95 -15.94
CA SER A 157 -7.06 -7.03 -15.28
C SER A 157 -6.45 -5.64 -15.07
N TYR A 158 -5.15 -5.58 -14.73
CA TYR A 158 -4.44 -4.31 -14.61
C TYR A 158 -4.14 -3.65 -15.96
N LYS A 159 -3.92 -4.41 -17.04
CA LYS A 159 -3.85 -3.85 -18.40
C LYS A 159 -5.17 -3.23 -18.82
N ASP A 160 -6.29 -3.86 -18.47
CA ASP A 160 -7.62 -3.31 -18.74
C ASP A 160 -7.89 -2.05 -17.90
N LEU A 161 -7.54 -2.07 -16.61
CA LEU A 161 -7.61 -0.88 -15.74
C LEU A 161 -6.76 0.27 -16.27
N ARG A 162 -5.54 -0.02 -16.73
CA ARG A 162 -4.66 0.99 -17.33
C ARG A 162 -5.25 1.54 -18.63
N SER A 163 -5.80 0.69 -19.48
CA SER A 163 -6.44 1.12 -20.73
C SER A 163 -7.66 2.00 -20.45
N GLN A 164 -8.45 1.65 -19.44
CA GLN A 164 -9.56 2.46 -18.95
C GLN A 164 -9.07 3.79 -18.37
N TYR A 165 -7.98 3.80 -17.61
CA TYR A 165 -7.38 5.04 -17.11
C TYR A 165 -6.91 5.95 -18.26
N LEU A 166 -6.21 5.38 -19.24
CA LEU A 166 -5.67 6.15 -20.38
C LEU A 166 -6.77 6.67 -21.32
N SER A 167 -7.95 6.05 -21.34
CA SER A 167 -9.10 6.57 -22.08
C SER A 167 -9.75 7.77 -21.37
N VAL A 168 -9.61 7.86 -20.05
CA VAL A 168 -9.97 9.06 -19.30
C VAL A 168 -8.95 10.14 -19.61
N LYS A 169 -9.40 11.22 -20.27
CA LYS A 169 -8.54 12.34 -20.72
C LYS A 169 -7.99 13.20 -19.58
N ASP A 170 -8.35 12.87 -18.34
CA ASP A 170 -8.03 13.63 -17.15
C ASP A 170 -7.06 12.84 -16.25
N SER A 171 -5.85 13.37 -16.06
CA SER A 171 -4.82 12.76 -15.21
C SER A 171 -5.26 12.63 -13.75
N ARG A 172 -6.28 13.39 -13.33
CA ARG A 172 -6.90 13.32 -12.00
C ARG A 172 -7.66 12.01 -11.77
N ALA A 173 -7.97 11.25 -12.82
CA ALA A 173 -8.60 9.94 -12.71
C ALA A 173 -7.81 8.94 -11.85
N ILE A 174 -6.49 9.12 -11.69
CA ILE A 174 -5.66 8.27 -10.84
C ILE A 174 -6.05 8.39 -9.36
N GLY A 175 -6.49 9.57 -8.90
CA GLY A 175 -6.98 9.77 -7.54
C GLY A 175 -8.35 9.13 -7.30
N PHE A 176 -9.19 9.12 -8.33
CA PHE A 176 -10.44 8.35 -8.29
C PHE A 176 -10.13 6.85 -8.17
N MET A 177 -9.24 6.32 -9.00
CA MET A 177 -8.91 4.90 -9.00
C MET A 177 -8.26 4.45 -7.69
N SER A 178 -7.29 5.21 -7.15
CA SER A 178 -6.69 4.86 -5.86
C SER A 178 -7.72 4.87 -4.72
N THR A 179 -8.62 5.85 -4.73
CA THR A 179 -9.73 5.93 -3.75
C THR A 179 -10.71 4.77 -3.90
N GLN A 180 -11.03 4.38 -5.14
CA GLN A 180 -11.89 3.24 -5.43
C GLN A 180 -11.35 1.94 -4.85
N PHE A 181 -10.07 1.65 -5.08
CA PHE A 181 -9.42 0.45 -4.53
C PHE A 181 -9.36 0.50 -3.01
N HIS A 182 -8.92 1.62 -2.44
CA HIS A 182 -8.88 1.79 -0.99
C HIS A 182 -10.25 1.55 -0.31
N LEU A 183 -11.32 2.15 -0.86
CA LEU A 183 -12.67 1.96 -0.32
C LEU A 183 -13.18 0.53 -0.53
N SER A 184 -12.84 -0.11 -1.65
CA SER A 184 -13.22 -1.51 -1.93
C SER A 184 -12.57 -2.46 -0.91
N SER A 185 -11.25 -2.36 -0.70
CA SER A 185 -10.54 -3.14 0.33
C SER A 185 -11.15 -2.93 1.70
N ARG A 186 -11.37 -1.69 2.12
CA ARG A 186 -11.94 -1.36 3.44
C ARG A 186 -13.31 -2.02 3.62
N LEU A 187 -14.18 -1.84 2.63
CA LEU A 187 -15.54 -2.38 2.64
C LEU A 187 -15.56 -3.92 2.72
N LEU A 188 -14.60 -4.60 2.10
CA LEU A 188 -14.45 -6.06 2.14
C LEU A 188 -13.83 -6.54 3.47
N ILE A 189 -12.73 -5.92 3.92
CA ILE A 189 -12.03 -6.27 5.17
C ILE A 189 -12.96 -6.10 6.37
N ASN A 190 -13.80 -5.07 6.40
CA ASN A 190 -14.76 -4.82 7.48
C ASN A 190 -15.84 -5.90 7.62
N ARG A 191 -15.91 -6.87 6.70
CA ARG A 191 -16.80 -8.03 6.82
C ARG A 191 -16.15 -9.22 7.52
N LEU A 192 -14.84 -9.18 7.77
CA LEU A 192 -14.03 -10.31 8.21
C LEU A 192 -13.78 -10.30 9.72
N THR A 193 -13.55 -11.49 10.29
CA THR A 193 -13.06 -11.63 11.67
C THR A 193 -11.60 -11.20 11.77
N ALA A 194 -11.08 -10.94 12.98
CA ALA A 194 -9.69 -10.49 13.15
C ALA A 194 -8.65 -11.46 12.52
N PRO A 195 -8.77 -12.80 12.63
CA PRO A 195 -7.89 -13.74 11.92
C PRO A 195 -7.98 -13.63 10.40
N GLU A 196 -9.20 -13.53 9.87
CA GLU A 196 -9.44 -13.38 8.44
C GLU A 196 -8.81 -12.07 7.93
N GLN A 197 -8.99 -10.96 8.66
CA GLN A 197 -8.39 -9.68 8.35
C GLN A 197 -6.86 -9.76 8.36
N LEU A 198 -6.27 -10.35 9.40
CA LEU A 198 -4.82 -10.49 9.53
C LEU A 198 -4.20 -11.23 8.34
N LEU A 199 -4.81 -12.35 7.95
CA LEU A 199 -4.29 -13.22 6.88
C LEU A 199 -4.53 -12.66 5.48
N LEU A 200 -5.64 -11.94 5.26
CA LEU A 200 -6.01 -11.43 3.93
C LEU A 200 -5.48 -10.02 3.64
N SER A 201 -5.31 -9.18 4.66
CA SER A 201 -4.86 -7.78 4.50
C SER A 201 -3.57 -7.63 3.68
N PRO A 202 -2.55 -8.51 3.79
CA PRO A 202 -1.38 -8.44 2.93
C PRO A 202 -1.67 -8.49 1.43
N TYR A 203 -2.66 -9.30 1.01
CA TYR A 203 -3.06 -9.45 -0.38
C TYR A 203 -3.77 -8.19 -0.90
N PHE A 204 -4.67 -7.63 -0.08
CA PHE A 204 -5.38 -6.39 -0.44
C PHE A 204 -4.45 -5.18 -0.43
N LYS A 205 -3.50 -5.13 0.51
CA LYS A 205 -2.43 -4.13 0.52
C LYS A 205 -1.61 -4.18 -0.76
N PHE A 206 -1.23 -5.38 -1.22
CA PHE A 206 -0.52 -5.53 -2.49
C PHE A 206 -1.32 -4.95 -3.66
N VAL A 207 -2.61 -5.28 -3.75
CA VAL A 207 -3.53 -4.80 -4.81
C VAL A 207 -3.64 -3.28 -4.82
N GLU A 208 -3.87 -2.66 -3.65
CA GLU A 208 -3.97 -1.20 -3.52
C GLU A 208 -2.67 -0.50 -3.94
N GLU A 209 -1.52 -1.04 -3.51
CA GLU A 209 -0.23 -0.45 -3.82
C GLU A 209 0.11 -0.49 -5.31
N GLN A 210 -0.37 -1.48 -6.08
CA GLN A 210 -0.18 -1.48 -7.53
C GLN A 210 -0.85 -0.29 -8.23
N VAL A 211 -1.84 0.33 -7.58
CA VAL A 211 -2.62 1.45 -8.12
C VAL A 211 -2.04 2.79 -7.70
N CYS A 212 -1.54 2.91 -6.47
CA CYS A 212 -1.07 4.19 -5.91
C CYS A 212 0.45 4.38 -5.95
N ILE A 213 1.25 3.31 -5.98
CA ILE A 213 2.71 3.36 -6.05
C ILE A 213 3.17 2.95 -7.45
N PRO A 214 4.09 3.69 -8.10
CA PRO A 214 4.58 3.36 -9.45
C PRO A 214 5.59 2.21 -9.44
N TRP A 215 5.30 1.10 -8.75
CA TRP A 215 6.27 0.06 -8.39
C TRP A 215 6.95 -0.61 -9.60
N GLN A 216 6.23 -1.02 -10.64
CA GLN A 216 6.89 -1.55 -11.85
C GLN A 216 7.76 -0.49 -12.56
N ARG A 217 7.49 0.82 -12.45
CA ARG A 217 8.35 1.86 -13.03
C ARG A 217 9.62 1.99 -12.21
N VAL A 218 9.53 1.84 -10.88
CA VAL A 218 10.69 1.66 -9.99
C VAL A 218 11.50 0.44 -10.44
N CYS A 219 10.86 -0.71 -10.65
CA CYS A 219 11.54 -1.91 -11.16
C CYS A 219 12.18 -1.67 -12.54
N ALA A 220 11.46 -1.04 -13.48
CA ALA A 220 11.97 -0.76 -14.82
C ALA A 220 13.16 0.21 -14.78
N ALA A 221 13.09 1.27 -13.98
CA ALA A 221 14.18 2.20 -13.76
C ALA A 221 15.40 1.49 -13.16
N ALA A 222 15.20 0.60 -12.18
CA ALA A 222 16.28 -0.20 -11.60
C ALA A 222 17.03 -1.07 -12.61
N THR A 223 16.37 -1.51 -13.70
CA THR A 223 17.05 -2.29 -14.76
C THR A 223 18.03 -1.46 -15.60
N LYS A 224 17.98 -0.13 -15.49
CA LYS A 224 18.91 0.78 -16.15
C LYS A 224 20.19 1.03 -15.33
N HIS A 225 20.24 0.51 -14.10
CA HIS A 225 21.37 0.66 -13.20
C HIS A 225 22.23 -0.59 -13.16
N GLU A 226 23.54 -0.41 -13.03
CA GLU A 226 24.46 -1.50 -12.68
C GLU A 226 24.17 -2.00 -11.25
N LEU A 227 24.46 -3.28 -10.97
CA LEU A 227 24.14 -3.90 -9.68
C LEU A 227 24.82 -3.26 -8.46
N ASN A 228 25.91 -2.52 -8.69
CA ASN A 228 26.68 -1.79 -7.70
C ASN A 228 26.50 -0.27 -7.83
N SER A 229 25.52 0.21 -8.60
CA SER A 229 25.28 1.64 -8.73
C SER A 229 24.91 2.24 -7.36
N PRO A 230 25.41 3.44 -7.01
CA PRO A 230 25.07 4.08 -5.75
C PRO A 230 23.57 4.32 -5.57
N ALA A 231 22.85 4.63 -6.66
CA ALA A 231 21.41 4.86 -6.64
C ALA A 231 20.62 3.58 -6.34
N LEU A 232 20.97 2.47 -6.97
CA LEU A 232 20.32 1.19 -6.71
C LEU A 232 20.60 0.72 -5.28
N ALA A 233 21.85 0.79 -4.83
CA ALA A 233 22.23 0.42 -3.46
C ALA A 233 21.49 1.25 -2.40
N LEU A 234 21.32 2.56 -2.63
CA LEU A 234 20.55 3.44 -1.77
C LEU A 234 19.08 3.00 -1.65
N VAL A 235 18.44 2.69 -2.78
CA VAL A 235 17.04 2.22 -2.79
C VAL A 235 16.92 0.84 -2.13
N GLU A 236 17.84 -0.09 -2.41
CA GLU A 236 17.87 -1.41 -1.77
C GLU A 236 17.99 -1.33 -0.23
N GLN A 237 18.73 -0.34 0.29
CA GLN A 237 18.86 -0.08 1.72
C GLN A 237 17.57 0.45 2.36
N LEU A 238 16.84 1.33 1.67
CA LEU A 238 15.71 2.08 2.25
C LEU A 238 14.35 1.38 2.07
N LEU A 239 14.21 0.52 1.06
CA LEU A 239 12.95 -0.21 0.82
C LEU A 239 12.49 -1.07 2.02
N PRO A 240 13.36 -1.87 2.68
CA PRO A 240 12.93 -2.72 3.79
C PRO A 240 12.40 -1.96 5.01
N VAL A 241 12.88 -0.72 5.20
CA VAL A 241 12.56 0.12 6.36
C VAL A 241 11.48 1.17 6.04
N SER A 242 10.89 1.17 4.84
CA SER A 242 9.94 2.21 4.42
C SER A 242 8.69 2.30 5.31
N THR A 243 8.18 1.16 5.78
CA THR A 243 7.04 1.11 6.71
C THR A 243 7.40 1.70 8.08
N GLU A 244 8.61 1.44 8.56
CA GLU A 244 9.10 1.96 9.85
C GLU A 244 9.28 3.47 9.78
N ILE A 245 9.91 3.97 8.70
CA ILE A 245 10.01 5.39 8.39
C ILE A 245 8.63 6.04 8.41
N ALA A 246 7.64 5.45 7.73
CA ALA A 246 6.29 5.98 7.68
C ALA A 246 5.61 6.03 9.07
N LYS A 247 5.77 4.99 9.88
CA LYS A 247 5.25 4.94 11.26
C LYS A 247 5.90 6.02 12.13
N ASN A 248 7.21 6.23 12.03
CA ASN A 248 7.94 7.24 12.82
C ASN A 248 7.54 8.65 12.42
N VAL A 249 7.50 8.94 11.12
CA VAL A 249 7.06 10.24 10.58
C VAL A 249 5.63 10.56 11.01
N HIS A 250 4.73 9.57 10.94
CA HIS A 250 3.35 9.76 11.38
C HIS A 250 3.28 10.07 12.89
N SER A 251 3.99 9.31 13.72
CA SER A 251 4.02 9.50 15.18
C SER A 251 4.51 10.90 15.55
N GLU A 252 5.53 11.38 14.85
CA GLU A 252 6.05 12.74 15.04
C GLU A 252 5.06 13.80 14.54
N ALA A 253 4.36 13.55 13.44
CA ALA A 253 3.30 14.44 12.95
C ALA A 253 2.14 14.56 13.94
N VAL A 254 1.73 13.46 14.58
CA VAL A 254 0.74 13.44 15.68
C VAL A 254 1.23 14.29 16.84
N ARG A 255 2.48 14.11 17.27
CA ARG A 255 3.09 14.87 18.37
C ARG A 255 3.09 16.38 18.11
N LEU A 256 3.37 16.79 16.88
CA LEU A 256 3.40 18.20 16.47
C LEU A 256 2.01 18.79 16.23
N ASN A 257 0.99 17.96 16.04
CA ASN A 257 -0.37 18.37 15.69
C ASN A 257 -1.43 17.62 16.53
N PRO A 258 -1.40 17.74 17.87
CA PRO A 258 -2.24 16.91 18.75
C PRO A 258 -3.75 17.16 18.59
N ASN A 259 -4.14 18.34 18.10
CA ASN A 259 -5.53 18.74 17.91
C ASN A 259 -5.98 18.68 16.45
N TYR A 260 -5.17 18.10 15.55
CA TYR A 260 -5.50 18.07 14.13
C TYR A 260 -6.62 17.07 13.84
N ARG A 261 -7.60 17.53 13.04
CA ARG A 261 -8.76 16.72 12.65
C ARG A 261 -9.04 16.90 11.15
N SER A 262 -9.14 15.78 10.45
CA SER A 262 -9.62 15.71 9.06
C SER A 262 -11.13 15.41 9.04
N LEU A 263 -11.73 15.29 7.85
CA LEU A 263 -13.11 14.80 7.73
C LEU A 263 -13.27 13.36 8.24
N ARG A 264 -12.18 12.59 8.27
CA ARG A 264 -12.17 11.18 8.71
C ARG A 264 -11.85 11.02 10.20
N GLY A 265 -11.61 12.11 10.93
CA GLY A 265 -11.32 12.08 12.36
C GLY A 265 -9.95 12.67 12.72
N GLU A 266 -9.53 12.40 13.95
CA GLU A 266 -8.26 12.85 14.53
C GLU A 266 -7.07 12.15 13.86
N LEU A 267 -5.92 12.82 13.83
CA LEU A 267 -4.71 12.30 13.16
C LEU A 267 -4.28 10.92 13.68
N ASP A 268 -4.45 10.68 14.98
CA ASP A 268 -4.08 9.43 15.66
C ASP A 268 -5.20 8.37 15.65
N SER A 269 -6.38 8.69 15.09
CA SER A 269 -7.44 7.69 14.95
C SER A 269 -6.98 6.54 14.03
N PRO A 270 -7.36 5.27 14.29
CA PRO A 270 -6.85 4.12 13.53
C PRO A 270 -7.00 4.24 12.01
N GLU A 271 -8.15 4.75 11.55
CA GLU A 271 -8.41 4.94 10.12
C GLU A 271 -7.53 6.03 9.49
N VAL A 272 -7.38 7.18 10.16
CA VAL A 272 -6.55 8.28 9.65
C VAL A 272 -5.08 7.92 9.71
N ARG A 273 -4.64 7.23 10.77
CA ARG A 273 -3.28 6.69 10.90
C ARG A 273 -2.94 5.73 9.77
N ALA A 274 -3.79 4.76 9.49
CA ALA A 274 -3.58 3.82 8.39
C ALA A 274 -3.47 4.54 7.03
N SER A 275 -4.36 5.51 6.77
CA SER A 275 -4.29 6.31 5.55
C SER A 275 -3.02 7.17 5.47
N SER A 276 -2.63 7.81 6.57
CA SER A 276 -1.45 8.66 6.64
C SER A 276 -0.16 7.87 6.40
N ILE A 277 -0.02 6.69 7.01
CA ILE A 277 1.11 5.78 6.78
C ILE A 277 1.18 5.38 5.31
N ARG A 278 0.05 4.97 4.71
CA ARG A 278 -0.04 4.63 3.28
C ARG A 278 0.41 5.78 2.38
N ASP A 279 -0.04 7.01 2.67
CA ASP A 279 0.37 8.18 1.90
C ASP A 279 1.88 8.44 2.03
N ILE A 280 2.45 8.35 3.24
CA ILE A 280 3.91 8.49 3.45
C ILE A 280 4.70 7.42 2.70
N GLU A 281 4.23 6.17 2.68
CA GLU A 281 4.84 5.09 1.88
C GLU A 281 4.76 5.38 0.37
N MET A 282 3.66 5.98 -0.09
CA MET A 282 3.53 6.43 -1.47
C MET A 282 4.54 7.52 -1.80
N PHE A 283 4.73 8.54 -0.94
CA PHE A 283 5.77 9.55 -1.11
C PHE A 283 7.17 8.93 -1.24
N GLN A 284 7.50 7.94 -0.40
CA GLN A 284 8.75 7.21 -0.49
C GLN A 284 8.89 6.47 -1.84
N GLY A 285 7.84 5.78 -2.30
CA GLY A 285 7.86 5.07 -3.58
C GLY A 285 8.15 5.99 -4.78
N TYR A 286 7.56 7.19 -4.81
CA TYR A 286 7.87 8.19 -5.82
C TYR A 286 9.28 8.77 -5.66
N LEU A 287 9.77 8.95 -4.43
CA LEU A 287 11.15 9.38 -4.19
C LEU A 287 12.16 8.37 -4.74
N TRP A 288 11.95 7.07 -4.52
CA TRP A 288 12.80 6.00 -5.07
C TRP A 288 12.78 6.00 -6.60
N LEU A 289 11.62 6.23 -7.19
CA LEU A 289 11.50 6.37 -8.63
C LEU A 289 12.33 7.55 -9.15
N CYS A 290 12.23 8.72 -8.50
CA CYS A 290 13.02 9.90 -8.86
C CYS A 290 14.53 9.66 -8.77
N VAL A 291 14.99 8.97 -7.72
CA VAL A 291 16.40 8.61 -7.56
C VAL A 291 16.88 7.70 -8.70
N LEU A 292 16.09 6.70 -9.09
CA LEU A 292 16.46 5.74 -10.14
C LEU A 292 16.32 6.32 -11.56
N GLU A 293 15.43 7.28 -11.77
CA GLU A 293 15.28 7.96 -13.06
C GLU A 293 16.10 9.24 -13.20
N GLU A 294 16.76 9.65 -12.12
CA GLU A 294 17.60 10.84 -12.04
C GLU A 294 16.89 12.16 -12.34
N ASN A 295 15.58 12.24 -12.02
CA ASN A 295 14.77 13.44 -12.22
C ASN A 295 13.53 13.47 -11.31
N MET A 296 12.88 14.64 -11.20
CA MET A 296 11.69 14.86 -10.37
C MET A 296 10.35 14.71 -11.12
N SER A 297 10.37 14.33 -12.40
CA SER A 297 9.18 14.43 -13.25
C SER A 297 8.00 13.59 -12.76
N SER A 298 8.24 12.41 -12.17
CA SER A 298 7.16 11.58 -11.61
C SER A 298 6.45 12.25 -10.43
N VAL A 299 7.18 12.99 -9.59
CA VAL A 299 6.59 13.75 -8.48
C VAL A 299 5.83 14.97 -9.00
N GLU A 300 6.42 15.70 -9.94
CA GLU A 300 5.85 16.94 -10.51
C GLU A 300 4.58 16.68 -11.32
N GLN A 301 4.58 15.63 -12.13
CA GLN A 301 3.53 15.38 -13.13
C GLN A 301 2.45 14.40 -12.63
N GLU A 302 2.73 13.61 -11.60
CA GLU A 302 1.81 12.57 -11.13
C GLU A 302 1.45 12.76 -9.65
N LEU A 303 2.42 12.67 -8.74
CA LEU A 303 2.15 12.67 -7.29
C LEU A 303 1.58 14.01 -6.79
N LEU A 304 2.18 15.14 -7.17
CA LEU A 304 1.72 16.45 -6.73
C LEU A 304 0.30 16.77 -7.25
N PRO A 305 -0.02 16.58 -8.55
CA PRO A 305 -1.40 16.70 -9.04
C PRO A 305 -2.38 15.78 -8.32
N LEU A 306 -1.98 14.52 -8.04
CA LEU A 306 -2.78 13.57 -7.28
C LEU A 306 -3.10 14.10 -5.87
N CYS A 307 -2.11 14.60 -5.13
CA CYS A 307 -2.32 15.14 -3.78
C CYS A 307 -3.21 16.39 -3.79
N LYS A 308 -2.99 17.33 -4.72
CA LYS A 308 -3.86 18.51 -4.90
C LYS A 308 -5.31 18.13 -5.17
N LEU A 309 -5.51 16.99 -5.84
CA LEU A 309 -6.83 16.47 -6.10
C LEU A 309 -7.48 15.85 -4.87
N VAL A 310 -6.79 14.91 -4.22
CA VAL A 310 -7.39 14.01 -3.24
C VAL A 310 -7.49 14.67 -1.87
N PHE A 311 -6.49 15.42 -1.43
CA PHE A 311 -6.43 15.92 -0.07
C PHE A 311 -7.56 16.90 0.30
N PRO A 312 -8.01 17.81 -0.58
CA PRO A 312 -9.19 18.62 -0.30
C PRO A 312 -10.45 17.79 -0.08
N THR A 313 -10.65 16.67 -0.81
CA THR A 313 -11.82 15.77 -0.68
C THR A 313 -11.97 15.21 0.75
N VAL A 314 -10.85 15.06 1.47
CA VAL A 314 -10.78 14.48 2.82
C VAL A 314 -10.40 15.52 3.89
N ASN A 315 -10.37 16.81 3.52
CA ASN A 315 -9.95 17.92 4.37
C ASN A 315 -8.58 17.68 5.03
N VAL A 316 -7.63 17.18 4.24
CA VAL A 316 -6.23 17.13 4.64
C VAL A 316 -5.62 18.51 4.38
N SER A 317 -5.26 19.22 5.45
CA SER A 317 -4.67 20.55 5.37
C SER A 317 -3.30 20.50 4.71
N TRP A 318 -3.08 21.40 3.77
CA TRP A 318 -1.78 21.59 3.15
C TRP A 318 -0.70 22.01 4.14
N LYS A 319 -1.08 22.60 5.28
CA LYS A 319 -0.16 22.85 6.40
C LYS A 319 0.42 21.55 6.95
N LEU A 320 -0.41 20.52 7.15
CA LEU A 320 0.05 19.22 7.64
C LEU A 320 1.03 18.58 6.66
N VAL A 321 0.75 18.66 5.36
CA VAL A 321 1.63 18.08 4.32
C VAL A 321 2.97 18.80 4.25
N LYS A 322 2.97 20.14 4.34
CA LYS A 322 4.20 20.94 4.41
C LYS A 322 5.05 20.65 5.65
N GLN A 323 4.46 20.13 6.73
CA GLN A 323 5.19 19.66 7.90
C GLN A 323 5.67 18.21 7.75
N LEU A 324 4.86 17.35 7.13
CA LEU A 324 5.16 15.93 6.98
C LEU A 324 6.36 15.66 6.08
N LEU A 325 6.56 16.46 5.03
CA LEU A 325 7.68 16.27 4.09
C LEU A 325 9.07 16.55 4.70
N PRO A 326 9.28 17.63 5.47
CA PRO A 326 10.51 17.80 6.25
C PRO A 326 10.77 16.64 7.22
N LEU A 327 9.73 16.17 7.93
CA LEU A 327 9.87 15.01 8.83
C LEU A 327 10.30 13.75 8.06
N LEU A 328 9.67 13.50 6.90
CA LEU A 328 10.04 12.39 6.03
C LEU A 328 11.49 12.50 5.56
N ALA A 329 11.91 13.69 5.13
CA ALA A 329 13.28 13.91 4.69
C ALA A 329 14.27 13.65 5.83
N ILE A 330 14.04 14.20 7.02
CA ILE A 330 14.91 13.99 8.20
C ILE A 330 15.00 12.50 8.55
N GLU A 331 13.85 11.81 8.61
CA GLU A 331 13.82 10.39 8.96
C GLU A 331 14.60 9.56 7.95
N ILE A 332 14.41 9.76 6.64
CA ILE A 332 15.16 9.02 5.60
C ILE A 332 16.65 9.35 5.69
N GLN A 333 17.00 10.63 5.84
CA GLN A 333 18.39 11.10 5.93
C GLN A 333 19.11 10.47 7.14
N SER A 334 18.42 10.24 8.25
CA SER A 334 18.99 9.56 9.43
C SER A 334 19.41 8.10 9.17
N ARG A 335 18.91 7.47 8.10
CA ARG A 335 19.14 6.05 7.77
C ARG A 335 20.26 5.83 6.76
N VAL A 336 20.94 6.86 6.28
CA VAL A 336 21.92 6.77 5.19
C VAL A 336 23.28 7.33 5.57
N GLU A 337 24.33 6.79 4.97
CA GLU A 337 25.70 7.28 5.20
C GLU A 337 25.93 8.67 4.56
N PRO A 338 26.92 9.45 5.02
CA PRO A 338 27.22 10.78 4.47
C PRO A 338 27.48 10.80 2.96
N LYS A 339 28.01 9.71 2.37
CA LYS A 339 28.21 9.61 0.92
C LYS A 339 26.90 9.45 0.17
N GLN A 340 26.00 8.61 0.68
CA GLN A 340 24.66 8.41 0.14
C GLN A 340 23.77 9.64 0.32
N MET A 341 23.97 10.39 1.41
CA MET A 341 23.29 11.65 1.67
C MET A 341 23.43 12.64 0.51
N ARG A 342 24.63 12.75 -0.08
CA ARG A 342 24.87 13.66 -1.22
C ARG A 342 24.03 13.31 -2.44
N LEU A 343 23.74 12.02 -2.64
CA LEU A 343 22.88 11.54 -3.72
C LEU A 343 21.40 11.81 -3.41
N LEU A 344 20.98 11.63 -2.16
CA LEU A 344 19.58 11.75 -1.74
C LEU A 344 19.09 13.20 -1.57
N LEU A 345 19.98 14.10 -1.11
CA LEU A 345 19.63 15.46 -0.72
C LEU A 345 18.95 16.28 -1.83
N PRO A 346 19.39 16.23 -3.10
CA PRO A 346 18.71 16.94 -4.18
C PRO A 346 17.23 16.55 -4.33
N TYR A 347 16.92 15.25 -4.25
CA TYR A 347 15.56 14.74 -4.43
C TYR A 347 14.65 15.06 -3.25
N THR A 348 15.14 14.87 -2.01
CA THR A 348 14.36 15.21 -0.81
C THR A 348 14.10 16.71 -0.69
N THR A 349 15.06 17.55 -1.09
CA THR A 349 14.91 19.01 -1.12
C THR A 349 13.94 19.45 -2.21
N ALA A 350 14.07 18.91 -3.42
CA ALA A 350 13.18 19.24 -4.52
C ALA A 350 11.73 18.83 -4.22
N MET A 351 11.51 17.64 -3.65
CA MET A 351 10.17 17.19 -3.25
C MET A 351 9.54 18.14 -2.21
N GLN A 352 10.29 18.53 -1.18
CA GLN A 352 9.81 19.51 -0.20
C GLN A 352 9.46 20.85 -0.85
N LYS A 353 10.32 21.36 -1.74
CA LYS A 353 10.12 22.61 -2.45
C LYS A 353 8.84 22.59 -3.30
N LEU A 354 8.66 21.55 -4.11
CA LEU A 354 7.49 21.38 -4.98
C LEU A 354 6.16 21.45 -4.23
N PHE A 355 6.08 20.83 -3.05
CA PHE A 355 4.87 20.84 -2.22
C PHE A 355 4.74 22.09 -1.35
N THR A 356 5.84 22.77 -1.03
CA THR A 356 5.81 24.03 -0.26
C THR A 356 5.38 25.20 -1.14
N GLU A 357 5.89 25.27 -2.36
CA GLU A 357 5.59 26.32 -3.36
C GLU A 357 4.24 26.10 -4.05
N SER A 358 3.72 24.87 -4.00
CA SER A 358 2.36 24.59 -4.41
C SER A 358 1.37 25.19 -3.41
N GLU A 359 0.68 26.26 -3.82
CA GLU A 359 -0.62 26.60 -3.23
C GLU A 359 -1.60 25.44 -3.49
N GLY A 360 -2.36 25.10 -2.44
CA GLY A 360 -3.35 24.03 -2.43
C GLY A 360 -4.74 24.62 -2.41
#